data_AF-A0A7C6DJM9-F1
#
_entry.id   AF-A0A7C6DJM9-F1
#
_cell.length_a   1.000
_cell.length_b   1.000
_cell.length_c   1.000
_cell.angle_alpha   90.00
_cell.angle_beta   90.00
_cell.angle_gamma   90.00
#
_symmetry.space_group_name_H-M   'P 1'
#
loop_
_entity.id
_entity.type
_entity.pdbx_description
1 polymer ?
#
loop_
_entity_poly.entity_id
_entity_poly.type
_entity_poly.pdbx_seq_one_letter_code
_entity_poly.pdbx_strand_id
1 'polypeptide(L)'
;MLEAERVRLIFIQISVFGLIAAVWVGAVMLWVLYRSRQRQRIERRLWAGQDQHNAAERVLRLWHEGKAAETVVPGGAALTLGQRLELIRRHAGWQTPLQQIILRLLACVSLLSLLVLLVTRNLLLAGATAAVAIIGFRGYLMYCINRRQALFEKQLIDALDLGARSLRAGHPLSGAFRLISEEIDAPLNAVFAEIVDQESFGVSIQQALAQAASRSLSPDMRIFAASVIIQLRSGGNLADMMDRVAWVIRDRMRLNRRARVLTAEAQLSKWVLLALPIGLFVALNLMNRQYMQPFFDTFEGGMMLLVGGVMLAIGTWIMNRMSVLKY
;
A
#
# COMPACT_ATOMS: atom_id res chain seq x y z
N MET A 1 -18.60 -24.62 49.23
CA MET A 1 -18.11 -25.75 48.39
C MET A 1 -18.43 -25.57 46.90
N LEU A 2 -19.63 -25.12 46.52
CA LEU A 2 -20.03 -24.97 45.10
C LEU A 2 -19.21 -23.95 44.28
N GLU A 3 -18.62 -22.93 44.91
CA GLU A 3 -17.77 -21.96 44.19
C GLU A 3 -16.39 -22.51 43.82
N ALA A 4 -15.81 -23.37 44.66
CA ALA A 4 -14.50 -23.97 44.41
C ALA A 4 -14.55 -25.00 43.27
N GLU A 5 -15.66 -25.73 43.12
CA GLU A 5 -15.87 -26.65 42.01
C GLU A 5 -16.11 -25.91 40.69
N ARG A 6 -16.84 -24.79 40.70
CA ARG A 6 -17.00 -23.93 39.52
C ARG A 6 -15.67 -23.36 39.04
N VAL A 7 -14.83 -22.89 39.96
CA VAL A 7 -13.48 -22.37 39.61
C VAL A 7 -12.60 -23.47 39.02
N ARG A 8 -12.62 -24.68 39.58
CA ARG A 8 -11.87 -25.83 39.02
C ARG A 8 -12.37 -26.26 37.64
N LEU A 9 -13.68 -26.31 37.43
CA LEU A 9 -14.27 -26.64 36.13
C LEU A 9 -13.92 -25.60 35.06
N ILE A 10 -13.91 -24.31 35.40
CA ILE A 10 -13.48 -23.24 34.50
C ILE A 10 -11.99 -23.40 34.14
N PHE A 11 -11.13 -23.72 35.12
CA PHE A 11 -9.70 -23.91 34.89
C PHE A 11 -9.40 -25.12 33.99
N ILE A 12 -10.14 -26.20 34.16
CA ILE A 12 -10.05 -27.40 33.32
C ILE A 12 -10.53 -27.09 31.90
N GLN A 13 -11.65 -26.38 31.74
CA GLN A 13 -12.15 -25.97 30.43
C GLN A 13 -11.14 -25.08 29.68
N ILE A 14 -10.49 -24.14 30.37
CA ILE A 14 -9.46 -23.26 29.79
C ILE A 14 -8.24 -24.08 29.32
N SER A 15 -7.79 -25.04 30.13
CA SER A 15 -6.62 -25.87 29.82
C SER A 15 -6.88 -26.82 28.64
N VAL A 16 -8.05 -27.47 28.62
CA VAL A 16 -8.44 -28.38 27.53
C VAL A 16 -8.62 -27.62 26.21
N PHE A 17 -9.22 -26.43 26.27
CA PHE A 17 -9.44 -25.62 25.08
C PHE A 17 -8.14 -25.00 24.53
N GLY A 18 -7.22 -24.59 25.40
CA GLY A 18 -5.89 -24.13 25.01
C GLY A 18 -5.09 -25.22 24.30
N LEU A 19 -5.22 -26.47 24.75
CA LEU A 19 -4.54 -27.62 24.13
C LEU A 19 -5.11 -27.93 22.74
N ILE A 20 -6.44 -27.90 22.59
CA ILE A 20 -7.11 -28.07 21.29
C ILE A 20 -6.71 -26.95 20.32
N ALA A 21 -6.64 -25.69 20.79
CA ALA A 21 -6.21 -24.57 19.97
C ALA A 21 -4.74 -24.69 19.53
N ALA A 22 -3.82 -25.10 20.41
CA ALA A 22 -2.42 -25.31 20.07
C ALA A 22 -2.25 -26.42 19.01
N VAL A 23 -3.03 -27.51 19.13
CA VAL A 23 -3.04 -28.61 18.15
C VAL A 23 -3.60 -28.14 16.82
N TRP A 24 -4.67 -27.34 16.82
CA TRP A 24 -5.26 -26.79 15.60
C TRP A 24 -4.32 -25.83 14.87
N VAL A 25 -3.63 -24.97 15.62
CA VAL A 25 -2.60 -24.04 15.10
C VAL A 25 -1.42 -24.81 14.54
N GLY A 26 -0.95 -25.85 15.23
CA GLY A 26 0.08 -26.75 14.74
C GLY A 26 -0.33 -27.45 13.44
N ALA A 27 -1.57 -27.95 13.36
CA ALA A 27 -2.10 -28.62 12.18
C ALA A 27 -2.24 -27.67 10.98
N VAL A 28 -2.73 -26.44 11.19
CA VAL A 28 -2.81 -25.43 10.13
C VAL A 28 -1.42 -24.96 9.69
N MET A 29 -0.51 -24.75 10.63
CA MET A 29 0.87 -24.34 10.34
C MET A 29 1.60 -25.43 9.55
N LEU A 30 1.48 -26.70 9.95
CA LEU A 30 2.04 -27.84 9.23
C LEU A 30 1.38 -28.02 7.86
N TRP A 31 0.06 -27.88 7.73
CA TRP A 31 -0.64 -27.98 6.44
C TRP A 31 -0.22 -26.87 5.46
N VAL A 32 -0.02 -25.65 5.97
CA VAL A 32 0.48 -24.50 5.20
C VAL A 32 1.94 -24.71 4.78
N LEU A 33 2.79 -25.21 5.67
CA LEU A 33 4.19 -25.51 5.35
C LEU A 33 4.30 -26.66 4.34
N TYR A 34 3.48 -27.70 4.49
CA TYR A 34 3.44 -28.85 3.59
C TYR A 34 2.96 -28.48 2.18
N ARG A 35 1.89 -27.67 2.08
CA ARG A 35 1.33 -27.24 0.78
C ARG A 35 2.19 -26.20 0.04
N SER A 36 3.09 -25.51 0.75
CA SER A 36 4.01 -24.51 0.17
C SER A 36 5.07 -25.12 -0.76
N ARG A 37 5.47 -26.38 -0.54
CA ARG A 37 6.54 -27.03 -1.32
C ARG A 37 6.08 -27.67 -2.63
N GLN A 38 4.83 -28.10 -2.77
CA GLN A 38 4.37 -28.81 -3.98
C GLN A 38 3.78 -27.93 -5.09
N ARG A 39 3.25 -26.73 -4.80
CA ARG A 39 2.50 -25.95 -5.80
C ARG A 39 3.32 -25.00 -6.69
N GLN A 40 4.56 -24.67 -6.32
CA GLN A 40 5.37 -23.71 -7.11
C GLN A 40 5.93 -24.29 -8.43
N ARG A 41 5.86 -25.61 -8.66
CA ARG A 41 6.34 -26.25 -9.91
C ARG A 41 5.26 -26.49 -10.96
N ILE A 42 3.98 -26.61 -10.56
CA ILE A 42 2.89 -27.02 -11.47
C ILE A 42 2.20 -25.79 -12.12
N GLU A 43 2.12 -24.70 -11.36
CA GLU A 43 1.42 -23.48 -11.77
C GLU A 43 2.17 -22.72 -12.90
N ARG A 44 3.50 -22.73 -12.94
CA ARG A 44 4.28 -22.16 -14.05
C ARG A 44 4.07 -22.85 -15.41
N ARG A 45 3.55 -24.09 -15.44
CA ARG A 45 3.32 -24.84 -16.68
C ARG A 45 1.93 -24.64 -17.28
N LEU A 46 0.95 -24.25 -16.47
CA LEU A 46 -0.44 -24.07 -16.92
C LEU A 46 -0.70 -22.67 -17.51
N TRP A 47 -0.03 -21.63 -17.03
CA TRP A 47 -0.21 -20.27 -17.56
C TRP A 47 0.63 -19.94 -18.80
N ALA A 48 1.73 -20.68 -19.04
CA ALA A 48 2.51 -20.51 -20.28
C ALA A 48 1.77 -21.06 -21.52
N GLY A 49 0.86 -22.03 -21.36
CA GLY A 49 0.12 -22.62 -22.48
C GLY A 49 -1.22 -21.94 -22.80
N GLN A 50 -1.93 -21.43 -21.79
CA GLN A 50 -3.33 -20.98 -21.96
C GLN A 50 -3.46 -19.54 -22.49
N ASP A 51 -2.57 -18.62 -22.10
CA ASP A 51 -2.64 -17.23 -22.55
C ASP A 51 -2.12 -17.03 -23.98
N GLN A 52 -1.19 -17.88 -24.44
CA GLN A 52 -0.63 -17.79 -25.78
C GLN A 52 -1.63 -18.21 -26.86
N HIS A 53 -2.50 -19.20 -26.59
CA HIS A 53 -3.60 -19.58 -27.49
C HIS A 53 -4.66 -18.48 -27.61
N ASN A 54 -5.12 -17.91 -26.49
CA ASN A 54 -6.16 -16.88 -26.49
C ASN A 54 -5.67 -15.51 -26.99
N ALA A 55 -4.36 -15.23 -26.93
CA ALA A 55 -3.76 -14.02 -27.49
C ALA A 55 -3.52 -14.17 -28.99
N ALA A 56 -2.98 -15.30 -29.45
CA ALA A 56 -2.79 -15.58 -30.87
C ALA A 56 -4.12 -15.63 -31.64
N GLU A 57 -5.16 -16.25 -31.06
CA GLU A 57 -6.49 -16.30 -31.68
C GLU A 57 -7.16 -14.91 -31.74
N ARG A 58 -6.93 -14.05 -30.75
CA ARG A 58 -7.39 -12.65 -30.77
C ARG A 58 -6.68 -11.80 -31.80
N VAL A 59 -5.35 -11.95 -31.93
CA VAL A 59 -4.55 -11.20 -32.91
C VAL A 59 -4.88 -11.64 -34.34
N LEU A 60 -5.11 -12.95 -34.57
CA LEU A 60 -5.55 -13.47 -35.86
C LEU A 60 -6.95 -12.98 -36.26
N ARG A 61 -7.91 -12.90 -35.32
CA ARG A 61 -9.24 -12.33 -35.60
C ARG A 61 -9.18 -10.83 -35.93
N LEU A 62 -8.33 -10.08 -35.23
CA LEU A 62 -8.16 -8.64 -35.48
C LEU A 62 -7.52 -8.34 -36.84
N TRP A 63 -6.71 -9.26 -37.39
CA TRP A 63 -6.10 -9.10 -38.71
C TRP A 63 -7.09 -9.43 -39.85
N HIS A 64 -8.03 -10.36 -39.63
CA HIS A 64 -9.00 -10.76 -40.65
C HIS A 64 -10.15 -9.76 -40.84
N GLU A 65 -10.46 -8.92 -39.84
CA GLU A 65 -11.62 -8.02 -39.91
C GLU A 65 -11.35 -6.62 -40.48
N GLY A 66 -10.12 -6.29 -40.90
CA GLY A 66 -9.83 -5.08 -41.71
C GLY A 66 -10.29 -3.74 -41.12
N LYS A 67 -10.69 -3.69 -39.85
CA LYS A 67 -11.09 -2.46 -39.17
C LYS A 67 -9.86 -1.88 -38.52
N ALA A 68 -9.44 -0.73 -39.05
CA ALA A 68 -8.49 0.16 -38.41
C ALA A 68 -8.78 0.20 -36.91
N ALA A 69 -7.75 -0.10 -36.11
CA ALA A 69 -7.82 -0.07 -34.67
C ALA A 69 -8.13 1.37 -34.21
N GLU A 70 -9.41 1.71 -34.16
CA GLU A 70 -9.92 2.67 -33.22
C GLU A 70 -9.44 2.17 -31.86
N THR A 71 -8.51 2.92 -31.30
CA THR A 71 -8.03 2.74 -29.94
C THR A 71 -9.17 3.08 -29.00
N VAL A 72 -10.11 2.15 -28.85
CA VAL A 72 -11.03 2.11 -27.73
C VAL A 72 -10.15 1.84 -26.51
N VAL A 73 -9.65 2.93 -25.92
CA VAL A 73 -9.22 2.98 -24.54
C VAL A 73 -10.34 2.29 -23.76
N PRO A 74 -10.12 1.15 -23.08
CA PRO A 74 -11.17 0.50 -22.33
C PRO A 74 -11.69 1.48 -21.28
N GLY A 75 -12.81 2.13 -21.58
CA GLY A 75 -13.55 2.94 -20.64
C GLY A 75 -13.91 2.04 -19.48
N GLY A 76 -13.49 2.47 -18.28
CA GLY A 76 -13.77 1.91 -16.96
C GLY A 76 -14.69 0.70 -16.90
N ALA A 77 -14.23 -0.47 -17.34
CA ALA A 77 -14.84 -1.72 -16.91
C ALA A 77 -14.69 -1.73 -15.39
N ALA A 78 -15.81 -1.80 -14.67
CA ALA A 78 -15.83 -1.86 -13.21
C ALA A 78 -15.00 -3.08 -12.78
N LEU A 79 -13.71 -2.83 -12.49
CA LEU A 79 -12.77 -3.86 -12.08
C LEU A 79 -13.41 -4.60 -10.91
N THR A 80 -13.65 -5.91 -11.07
CA THR A 80 -14.14 -6.76 -9.99
C THR A 80 -13.17 -6.65 -8.81
N LEU A 81 -13.70 -6.71 -7.58
CA LEU A 81 -12.90 -6.60 -6.35
C LEU A 81 -11.65 -7.50 -6.39
N GLY A 82 -11.75 -8.69 -7.01
CA GLY A 82 -10.61 -9.59 -7.25
C GLY A 82 -9.51 -8.99 -8.14
N GLN A 83 -9.85 -8.35 -9.26
CA GLN A 83 -8.89 -7.72 -10.17
C GLN A 83 -8.22 -6.49 -9.54
N ARG A 84 -8.99 -5.68 -8.76
CA ARG A 84 -8.42 -4.56 -7.99
C ARG A 84 -7.44 -5.04 -6.92
N LEU A 85 -7.78 -6.11 -6.21
CA LEU A 85 -6.92 -6.70 -5.20
C LEU A 85 -5.68 -7.34 -5.83
N GLU A 86 -5.80 -7.98 -6.99
CA GLU A 86 -4.68 -8.61 -7.68
C GLU A 86 -3.69 -7.60 -8.26
N LEU A 87 -4.19 -6.45 -8.73
CA LEU A 87 -3.36 -5.29 -9.03
C LEU A 87 -2.62 -4.84 -7.76
N ILE A 88 -3.31 -4.64 -6.64
CA ILE A 88 -2.69 -4.27 -5.36
C ILE A 88 -1.64 -5.31 -4.91
N ARG A 89 -1.88 -6.61 -5.11
CA ARG A 89 -0.96 -7.72 -4.81
C ARG A 89 0.33 -7.66 -5.63
N ARG A 90 0.21 -7.49 -6.95
CA ARG A 90 1.38 -7.36 -7.85
C ARG A 90 2.22 -6.12 -7.47
N HIS A 91 1.56 -5.05 -7.03
CA HIS A 91 2.20 -3.82 -6.58
C HIS A 91 2.79 -3.89 -5.17
N ALA A 92 2.25 -4.72 -4.27
CA ALA A 92 2.82 -4.98 -2.94
C ALA A 92 4.08 -5.89 -2.96
N GLY A 93 4.32 -6.61 -4.06
CA GLY A 93 5.55 -7.41 -4.23
C GLY A 93 5.54 -8.73 -3.50
N TRP A 94 4.36 -9.10 -3.03
CA TRP A 94 4.15 -10.36 -2.36
C TRP A 94 4.11 -11.48 -3.40
N GLN A 95 5.15 -12.31 -3.39
CA GLN A 95 5.20 -13.56 -4.16
C GLN A 95 4.14 -14.58 -3.67
N THR A 96 3.52 -14.34 -2.52
CA THR A 96 2.44 -15.16 -1.98
C THR A 96 1.08 -14.81 -2.61
N PRO A 97 0.29 -15.79 -3.07
CA PRO A 97 -1.05 -15.55 -3.62
C PRO A 97 -1.98 -14.89 -2.59
N LEU A 98 -2.92 -14.07 -3.08
CA LEU A 98 -3.87 -13.26 -2.30
C LEU A 98 -4.64 -14.08 -1.26
N GLN A 99 -5.00 -15.31 -1.65
CA GLN A 99 -5.66 -16.28 -0.79
C GLN A 99 -4.83 -16.59 0.46
N GLN A 100 -3.50 -16.68 0.37
CA GLN A 100 -2.63 -16.99 1.51
C GLN A 100 -2.49 -15.82 2.47
N ILE A 101 -2.50 -14.58 1.97
CA ILE A 101 -2.48 -13.39 2.83
C ILE A 101 -3.81 -13.29 3.58
N ILE A 102 -4.93 -13.41 2.89
CA ILE A 102 -6.27 -13.38 3.50
C ILE A 102 -6.41 -14.53 4.51
N LEU A 103 -5.90 -15.73 4.19
CA LEU A 103 -5.95 -16.89 5.08
C LEU A 103 -5.06 -16.70 6.32
N ARG A 104 -3.85 -16.16 6.19
CA ARG A 104 -2.96 -15.84 7.33
C ARG A 104 -3.55 -14.77 8.23
N LEU A 105 -4.21 -13.78 7.63
CA LEU A 105 -4.86 -12.69 8.32
C LEU A 105 -6.11 -13.19 9.06
N LEU A 106 -6.96 -13.99 8.41
CA LEU A 106 -8.08 -14.67 9.04
C LEU A 106 -7.63 -15.59 10.18
N ALA A 107 -6.56 -16.35 9.99
CA ALA A 107 -6.00 -17.21 11.04
C ALA A 107 -5.49 -16.39 12.22
N CYS A 108 -4.79 -15.28 11.99
CA CYS A 108 -4.26 -14.42 13.04
C CYS A 108 -5.38 -13.68 13.80
N VAL A 109 -6.39 -13.17 13.08
CA VAL A 109 -7.56 -12.49 13.67
C VAL A 109 -8.43 -13.47 14.44
N SER A 110 -8.66 -14.67 13.90
CA SER A 110 -9.36 -15.76 14.59
C SER A 110 -8.63 -16.14 15.88
N LEU A 111 -7.31 -16.30 15.83
CA LEU A 111 -6.50 -16.65 16.99
C LEU A 111 -6.54 -15.55 18.06
N LEU A 112 -6.37 -14.29 17.66
CA LEU A 112 -6.38 -13.14 18.57
C LEU A 112 -7.77 -12.94 19.22
N SER A 113 -8.83 -13.04 18.42
CA SER A 113 -10.22 -12.90 18.90
C SER A 113 -10.60 -14.04 19.86
N LEU A 114 -10.14 -15.26 19.59
CA LEU A 114 -10.35 -16.43 20.45
C LEU A 114 -9.61 -16.29 21.79
N LEU A 115 -8.36 -15.81 21.77
CA LEU A 115 -7.55 -15.58 22.97
C LEU A 115 -8.20 -14.53 23.89
N VAL A 116 -8.75 -13.47 23.30
CA VAL A 116 -9.48 -12.41 24.03
C VAL A 116 -10.80 -12.94 24.59
N LEU A 117 -11.53 -13.78 23.84
CA LEU A 117 -12.75 -14.42 24.32
C LEU A 117 -12.49 -15.34 25.53
N LEU A 118 -11.36 -16.06 25.54
CA LEU A 118 -10.97 -16.95 26.63
C LEU A 118 -10.56 -16.19 27.90
N VAL A 119 -9.92 -15.03 27.77
CA VAL A 119 -9.47 -14.23 28.92
C VAL A 119 -10.59 -13.39 29.50
N THR A 120 -11.43 -12.75 28.67
CA THR A 120 -12.35 -11.71 29.12
C THR A 120 -13.83 -12.10 29.11
N ARG A 121 -14.19 -13.24 28.47
CA ARG A 121 -15.56 -13.77 28.34
C ARG A 121 -16.62 -12.79 27.80
N ASN A 122 -16.17 -11.65 27.27
CA ASN A 122 -16.98 -10.53 26.83
C ASN A 122 -16.95 -10.43 25.31
N LEU A 123 -18.09 -10.67 24.68
CA LEU A 123 -18.22 -10.71 23.21
C LEU A 123 -17.87 -9.36 22.55
N LEU A 124 -18.13 -8.25 23.26
CA LEU A 124 -17.83 -6.89 22.80
C LEU A 124 -16.32 -6.62 22.67
N LEU A 125 -15.49 -7.09 23.61
CA LEU A 125 -14.04 -6.91 23.57
C LEU A 125 -13.37 -7.79 22.51
N ALA A 126 -13.91 -8.98 22.26
CA ALA A 126 -13.46 -9.85 21.17
C ALA A 126 -13.78 -9.25 19.78
N GLY A 127 -14.92 -8.57 19.63
CA GLY A 127 -15.26 -7.81 18.42
C GLY A 127 -14.36 -6.59 18.20
N ALA A 128 -14.07 -5.82 19.27
CA ALA A 128 -13.21 -4.64 19.20
C ALA A 128 -11.76 -4.99 18.79
N THR A 129 -11.20 -6.08 19.32
CA THR A 129 -9.85 -6.54 18.98
C THR A 129 -9.75 -7.06 17.54
N ALA A 130 -10.79 -7.74 17.04
CA ALA A 130 -10.88 -8.12 15.64
C ALA A 130 -10.93 -6.89 14.72
N ALA A 131 -11.70 -5.85 15.08
CA ALA A 131 -11.75 -4.60 14.33
C ALA A 131 -10.40 -3.87 14.30
N VAL A 132 -9.70 -3.79 15.43
CA VAL A 132 -8.35 -3.21 15.52
C VAL A 132 -7.36 -3.99 14.67
N ALA A 133 -7.41 -5.32 14.69
CA ALA A 133 -6.53 -6.15 13.87
C ALA A 133 -6.78 -5.95 12.36
N ILE A 134 -8.03 -5.83 11.92
CA ILE A 134 -8.39 -5.55 10.52
C ILE A 134 -7.90 -4.15 10.10
N ILE A 135 -8.11 -3.14 10.95
CA ILE A 135 -7.66 -1.76 10.67
C ILE A 135 -6.13 -1.69 10.63
N GLY A 136 -5.46 -2.33 11.60
CA GLY A 136 -4.00 -2.40 11.67
C GLY A 136 -3.40 -3.11 10.45
N PHE A 137 -4.00 -4.22 10.02
CA PHE A 137 -3.58 -4.91 8.81
C PHE A 137 -3.74 -4.03 7.57
N ARG A 138 -4.89 -3.33 7.43
CA ARG A 138 -5.11 -2.40 6.32
C ARG A 138 -4.06 -1.29 6.29
N GLY A 139 -3.69 -0.76 7.46
CA GLY A 139 -2.62 0.22 7.60
C GLY A 139 -1.25 -0.33 7.18
N TYR A 140 -0.90 -1.53 7.64
CA TYR A 140 0.34 -2.21 7.26
C TYR A 140 0.43 -2.50 5.76
N LEU A 141 -0.68 -2.94 5.16
CA LEU A 141 -0.77 -3.19 3.71
C LEU A 141 -0.51 -1.89 2.93
N MET A 142 -1.18 -0.80 3.31
CA MET A 142 -0.99 0.50 2.67
C MET A 142 0.44 1.01 2.81
N TYR A 143 1.05 0.83 3.99
CA TYR A 143 2.44 1.17 4.23
C TYR A 143 3.39 0.41 3.30
N CYS A 144 3.20 -0.91 3.13
CA CYS A 144 4.01 -1.72 2.23
C CYS A 144 3.88 -1.29 0.76
N ILE A 145 2.65 -1.00 0.30
CA ILE A 145 2.38 -0.51 -1.05
C ILE A 145 3.07 0.83 -1.28
N ASN A 146 2.88 1.79 -0.37
CA ASN A 146 3.48 3.12 -0.49
C ASN A 146 5.01 3.06 -0.47
N ARG A 147 5.60 2.21 0.38
CA ARG A 147 7.04 2.00 0.43
C ARG A 147 7.58 1.42 -0.88
N ARG A 148 6.88 0.45 -1.47
CA ARG A 148 7.28 -0.16 -2.75
C ARG A 148 7.09 0.79 -3.94
N GLN A 149 6.03 1.60 -3.94
CA GLN A 149 5.85 2.65 -4.94
C GLN A 149 6.93 3.72 -4.86
N ALA A 150 7.28 4.17 -3.65
CA ALA A 150 8.38 5.13 -3.47
C ALA A 150 9.73 4.56 -3.92
N LEU A 151 9.97 3.25 -3.70
CA LEU A 151 11.14 2.57 -4.23
C LEU A 151 11.13 2.53 -5.76
N PHE A 152 9.97 2.21 -6.37
CA PHE A 152 9.80 2.19 -7.82
C PHE A 152 10.04 3.56 -8.45
N GLU A 153 9.50 4.64 -7.88
CA GLU A 153 9.73 6.02 -8.36
C GLU A 153 11.22 6.39 -8.29
N LYS A 154 11.91 6.03 -7.21
CA LYS A 154 13.35 6.27 -7.08
C LYS A 154 14.14 5.49 -8.14
N GLN A 155 13.87 4.19 -8.28
CA GLN A 155 14.52 3.35 -9.29
C GLN A 155 14.24 3.85 -10.71
N LEU A 156 13.05 4.43 -10.96
CA LEU A 156 12.71 4.98 -12.26
C LEU A 156 13.62 6.16 -12.63
N ILE A 157 13.91 7.06 -11.68
CA ILE A 157 14.89 8.13 -11.91
C ILE A 157 16.26 7.55 -12.29
N ASP A 158 16.75 6.59 -11.51
CA ASP A 158 18.06 5.97 -11.74
C ASP A 158 18.12 5.25 -13.11
N ALA A 159 17.03 4.56 -13.48
CA ALA A 159 16.86 3.90 -14.77
C ALA A 159 16.84 4.89 -15.94
N LEU A 160 16.15 6.03 -15.81
CA LEU A 160 16.11 7.05 -16.85
C LEU A 160 17.48 7.71 -17.04
N ASP A 161 18.22 7.95 -15.97
CA ASP A 161 19.59 8.48 -16.04
C ASP A 161 20.56 7.47 -16.69
N LEU A 162 20.39 6.17 -16.41
CA LEU A 162 21.12 5.09 -17.07
C LEU A 162 20.76 5.00 -18.57
N GLY A 163 19.47 5.00 -18.89
CA GLY A 163 18.96 4.95 -20.26
C GLY A 163 19.42 6.15 -21.09
N ALA A 164 19.35 7.37 -20.54
CA ALA A 164 19.82 8.58 -21.21
C ALA A 164 21.32 8.52 -21.53
N ARG A 165 22.14 8.00 -20.59
CA ARG A 165 23.59 7.78 -20.83
C ARG A 165 23.84 6.74 -21.91
N SER A 166 23.11 5.62 -21.88
CA SER A 166 23.20 4.57 -22.89
C SER A 166 22.84 5.10 -24.29
N LEU A 167 21.76 5.89 -24.40
CA LEU A 167 21.33 6.50 -25.65
C LEU A 167 22.35 7.52 -26.18
N ARG A 168 22.94 8.35 -25.30
CA ARG A 168 24.02 9.29 -25.70
C ARG A 168 25.30 8.59 -26.15
N ALA A 169 25.57 7.40 -25.62
CA ALA A 169 26.67 6.55 -26.08
C ALA A 169 26.40 5.90 -27.45
N GLY A 170 25.22 6.12 -28.03
CA GLY A 170 24.85 5.61 -29.35
C GLY A 170 24.18 4.23 -29.33
N HIS A 171 23.88 3.67 -28.16
CA HIS A 171 23.13 2.42 -28.10
C HIS A 171 21.68 2.62 -28.58
N PRO A 172 21.09 1.62 -29.27
CA PRO A 172 19.68 1.66 -29.64
C PRO A 172 18.80 1.63 -28.37
N LEU A 173 17.56 2.11 -28.50
CA LEU A 173 16.60 2.17 -27.39
C LEU A 173 16.36 0.80 -26.73
N SER A 174 16.28 -0.26 -27.52
CA SER A 174 16.17 -1.64 -27.02
C SER A 174 17.37 -2.06 -26.19
N GLY A 175 18.58 -1.65 -26.60
CA GLY A 175 19.82 -1.83 -25.82
C GLY A 175 19.78 -1.09 -24.50
N ALA A 176 19.29 0.16 -24.50
CA ALA A 176 19.13 0.94 -23.27
C ALA A 176 18.11 0.29 -22.30
N PHE A 177 17.00 -0.25 -22.81
CA PHE A 177 16.01 -0.97 -21.99
C PHE A 177 16.56 -2.28 -21.42
N ARG A 178 17.37 -2.99 -22.20
CA ARG A 178 18.08 -4.19 -21.72
C ARG A 178 19.04 -3.85 -20.59
N LEU A 179 19.85 -2.80 -20.75
CA LEU A 179 20.76 -2.34 -19.70
C LEU A 179 20.02 -1.98 -18.41
N ILE A 180 18.88 -1.28 -18.52
CA ILE A 180 18.02 -0.98 -17.37
C ILE A 180 17.50 -2.26 -16.69
N SER A 181 17.11 -3.27 -17.47
CA SER A 181 16.59 -4.53 -16.92
C SER A 181 17.64 -5.36 -16.17
N GLU A 182 18.92 -5.18 -16.53
CA GLU A 182 20.05 -5.93 -15.96
C GLU A 182 20.70 -5.20 -14.77
N GLU A 183 20.85 -3.86 -14.84
CA GLU A 183 21.54 -3.08 -13.81
C GLU A 183 20.62 -2.57 -12.68
N ILE A 184 19.34 -2.38 -12.94
CA ILE A 184 18.40 -1.89 -11.92
C ILE A 184 17.81 -3.08 -11.15
N ASP A 185 17.62 -2.92 -9.85
CA ASP A 185 16.99 -3.94 -9.00
C ASP A 185 15.45 -4.03 -9.20
N ALA A 186 14.88 -5.12 -8.68
CA ALA A 186 13.42 -5.21 -8.52
C ALA A 186 12.89 -4.12 -7.57
N PRO A 187 11.67 -3.61 -7.79
CA PRO A 187 10.63 -4.04 -8.74
C PRO A 187 10.72 -3.51 -10.17
N LEU A 188 11.55 -2.51 -10.47
CA LEU A 188 11.52 -1.87 -11.80
C LEU A 188 12.08 -2.77 -12.90
N ASN A 189 13.11 -3.55 -12.58
CA ASN A 189 13.78 -4.46 -13.51
C ASN A 189 12.82 -5.40 -14.23
N ALA A 190 11.85 -5.96 -13.52
CA ALA A 190 10.87 -6.90 -14.05
C ALA A 190 9.97 -6.26 -15.11
N VAL A 191 9.71 -4.95 -15.00
CA VAL A 191 8.90 -4.22 -15.98
C VAL A 191 9.69 -4.00 -17.28
N PHE A 192 10.95 -3.60 -17.18
CA PHE A 192 11.80 -3.43 -18.37
C PHE A 192 12.21 -4.77 -18.99
N ALA A 193 12.44 -5.81 -18.18
CA ALA A 193 12.66 -7.16 -18.65
C ALA A 193 11.46 -7.67 -19.47
N GLU A 194 10.23 -7.47 -18.97
CA GLU A 194 9.02 -7.84 -19.71
C GLU A 194 8.91 -7.08 -21.05
N ILE A 195 9.33 -5.81 -21.11
CA ILE A 195 9.36 -5.03 -22.36
C ILE A 195 10.39 -5.62 -23.35
N VAL A 196 11.60 -5.94 -22.88
CA VAL A 196 12.69 -6.51 -23.70
C VAL A 196 12.33 -7.92 -24.18
N ASP A 197 11.67 -8.72 -23.35
CA ASP A 197 11.17 -10.05 -23.72
C ASP A 197 10.11 -9.93 -24.82
N GLN A 198 9.13 -9.03 -24.66
CA GLN A 198 8.09 -8.80 -25.67
C GLN A 198 8.68 -8.32 -27.00
N GLU A 199 9.67 -7.42 -26.96
CA GLU A 199 10.39 -6.99 -28.16
C GLU A 199 11.09 -8.17 -28.84
N SER A 200 11.73 -9.05 -28.06
CA SER A 200 12.41 -10.25 -28.58
C SER A 200 11.45 -11.23 -29.26
N PHE A 201 10.16 -11.20 -28.91
CA PHE A 201 9.08 -11.95 -29.57
C PHE A 201 8.45 -11.22 -30.77
N GLY A 202 9.00 -10.08 -31.20
CA GLY A 202 8.53 -9.32 -32.36
C GLY A 202 7.41 -8.33 -32.07
N VAL A 203 7.05 -8.09 -30.81
CA VAL A 203 6.12 -7.01 -30.44
C VAL A 203 6.82 -5.66 -30.60
N SER A 204 6.13 -4.66 -31.16
CA SER A 204 6.75 -3.33 -31.29
C SER A 204 7.02 -2.71 -29.91
N ILE A 205 8.14 -2.00 -29.78
CA ILE A 205 8.52 -1.32 -28.53
C ILE A 205 7.41 -0.39 -28.04
N GLN A 206 6.71 0.28 -28.97
CA GLN A 206 5.60 1.19 -28.61
C GLN A 206 4.43 0.42 -27.97
N GLN A 207 4.10 -0.76 -28.50
CA GLN A 207 3.05 -1.60 -27.95
C GLN A 207 3.46 -2.21 -26.61
N ALA A 208 4.68 -2.72 -26.50
CA ALA A 208 5.21 -3.28 -25.26
C ALA A 208 5.24 -2.24 -24.13
N LEU A 209 5.70 -1.03 -24.45
CA LEU A 209 5.77 0.08 -23.50
C LEU A 209 4.37 0.58 -23.10
N ALA A 210 3.42 0.67 -24.04
CA ALA A 210 2.03 1.02 -23.74
C ALA A 210 1.35 -0.01 -22.82
N GLN A 211 1.59 -1.30 -23.07
CA GLN A 211 1.10 -2.38 -22.22
C GLN A 211 1.70 -2.30 -20.80
N ALA A 212 3.01 -2.11 -20.69
CA ALA A 212 3.69 -1.92 -19.40
C ALA A 212 3.13 -0.70 -18.65
N ALA A 213 2.90 0.41 -19.35
CA ALA A 213 2.32 1.62 -18.77
C ALA A 213 0.88 1.42 -18.26
N SER A 214 0.03 0.72 -19.02
CA SER A 214 -1.35 0.44 -18.61
C SER A 214 -1.45 -0.43 -17.35
N ARG A 215 -0.45 -1.29 -17.10
CA ARG A 215 -0.37 -2.18 -15.94
C ARG A 215 0.33 -1.54 -14.75
N SER A 216 1.14 -0.50 -14.97
CA SER A 216 1.88 0.21 -13.92
C SER A 216 0.97 1.16 -13.14
N LEU A 217 1.01 1.08 -11.80
CA LEU A 217 0.35 2.09 -10.95
C LEU A 217 1.10 3.43 -10.93
N SER A 218 2.39 3.47 -11.30
CA SER A 218 3.18 4.70 -11.23
C SER A 218 2.67 5.69 -12.29
N PRO A 219 2.20 6.89 -11.90
CA PRO A 219 1.87 7.96 -12.84
C PRO A 219 3.08 8.33 -13.70
N ASP A 220 4.26 8.36 -13.10
CA ASP A 220 5.51 8.75 -13.76
C ASP A 220 5.91 7.75 -14.86
N MET A 221 5.68 6.45 -14.65
CA MET A 221 5.87 5.43 -15.71
C MET A 221 4.94 5.64 -16.91
N ARG A 222 3.69 6.06 -16.66
CA ARG A 222 2.72 6.33 -17.73
C ARG A 222 3.10 7.57 -18.53
N ILE A 223 3.55 8.62 -17.84
CA ILE A 223 4.07 9.84 -18.47
C ILE A 223 5.30 9.50 -19.31
N PHE A 224 6.26 8.76 -18.73
CA PHE A 224 7.45 8.30 -19.43
C PHE A 224 7.09 7.52 -20.71
N ALA A 225 6.24 6.51 -20.61
CA ALA A 225 5.82 5.69 -21.74
C ALA A 225 5.16 6.52 -22.85
N ALA A 226 4.22 7.39 -22.50
CA ALA A 226 3.54 8.25 -23.46
C ALA A 226 4.53 9.17 -24.17
N SER A 227 5.43 9.80 -23.42
CA SER A 227 6.45 10.68 -23.98
C SER A 227 7.42 9.91 -24.90
N VAL A 228 7.81 8.67 -24.58
CA VAL A 228 8.69 7.87 -25.44
C VAL A 228 7.97 7.50 -26.74
N ILE A 229 6.71 7.09 -26.65
CA ILE A 229 5.90 6.74 -27.83
C ILE A 229 5.75 7.95 -28.77
N ILE A 230 5.52 9.15 -28.22
CA ILE A 230 5.45 10.39 -29.00
C ILE A 230 6.82 10.68 -29.64
N GLN A 231 7.90 10.59 -28.87
CA GLN A 231 9.25 10.91 -29.34
C GLN A 231 9.73 9.95 -30.43
N LEU A 232 9.39 8.66 -30.34
CA LEU A 232 9.67 7.64 -31.35
C LEU A 232 8.99 7.95 -32.70
N ARG A 233 7.78 8.51 -32.69
CA ARG A 233 7.08 8.92 -33.92
C ARG A 233 7.70 10.17 -34.57
N SER A 234 8.16 11.09 -33.73
CA SER A 234 8.72 12.38 -34.18
C SER A 234 10.23 12.33 -34.46
N GLY A 235 10.91 11.23 -34.11
CA GLY A 235 12.35 11.05 -34.34
C GLY A 235 13.28 11.99 -33.55
N GLY A 236 12.80 12.64 -32.49
CA GLY A 236 13.65 13.57 -31.73
C GLY A 236 14.50 12.89 -30.65
N ASN A 237 15.15 13.68 -29.79
CA ASN A 237 16.17 13.18 -28.88
C ASN A 237 15.58 12.47 -27.64
N LEU A 238 15.60 11.13 -27.66
CA LEU A 238 15.13 10.30 -26.53
C LEU A 238 16.00 10.47 -25.28
N ALA A 239 17.29 10.75 -25.41
CA ALA A 239 18.16 10.94 -24.25
C ALA A 239 17.77 12.20 -23.47
N ASP A 240 17.57 13.33 -24.17
CA ASP A 240 17.11 14.57 -23.54
C ASP A 240 15.72 14.41 -22.92
N MET A 241 14.85 13.63 -23.57
CA MET A 241 13.53 13.32 -23.06
C MET A 241 13.60 12.52 -21.74
N MET A 242 14.48 11.51 -21.66
CA MET A 242 14.69 10.75 -20.42
C MET A 242 15.21 11.64 -19.29
N ASP A 243 16.19 12.51 -19.56
CA ASP A 243 16.68 13.47 -18.57
C ASP A 243 15.59 14.42 -18.07
N ARG A 244 14.75 14.93 -18.97
CA ARG A 244 13.64 15.82 -18.62
C ARG A 244 12.63 15.11 -17.72
N VAL A 245 12.25 13.87 -18.04
CA VAL A 245 11.33 13.11 -17.18
C VAL A 245 11.98 12.85 -15.81
N ALA A 246 13.24 12.42 -15.77
CA ALA A 246 13.96 12.22 -14.51
C ALA A 246 14.04 13.51 -13.68
N TRP A 247 14.28 14.67 -14.31
CA TRP A 247 14.27 15.97 -13.68
C TRP A 247 12.90 16.33 -13.10
N VAL A 248 11.81 16.15 -13.86
CA VAL A 248 10.44 16.44 -13.41
C VAL A 248 10.09 15.60 -12.18
N ILE A 249 10.42 14.29 -12.18
CA ILE A 249 10.15 13.42 -11.04
C ILE A 249 10.96 13.87 -9.81
N ARG A 250 12.26 14.17 -9.99
CA ARG A 250 13.10 14.68 -8.89
C ARG A 250 12.57 15.99 -8.32
N ASP A 251 12.12 16.91 -9.16
CA ASP A 251 11.59 18.20 -8.72
C ASP A 251 10.27 18.03 -7.94
N ARG A 252 9.36 17.19 -8.45
CA ARG A 252 8.14 16.79 -7.74
C ARG A 252 8.46 16.19 -6.36
N MET A 253 9.45 15.30 -6.25
CA MET A 253 9.87 14.75 -4.97
C MET A 253 10.43 15.81 -4.01
N ARG A 254 11.19 16.78 -4.53
CA ARG A 254 11.72 17.91 -3.73
C ARG A 254 10.59 18.80 -3.21
N LEU A 255 9.63 19.13 -4.06
CA LEU A 255 8.43 19.89 -3.68
C LEU A 255 7.63 19.17 -2.60
N ASN A 256 7.37 17.87 -2.76
CA ASN A 256 6.66 17.07 -1.76
C ASN A 256 7.40 17.01 -0.41
N ARG A 257 8.74 16.89 -0.43
CA ARG A 257 9.55 16.93 0.80
C ARG A 257 9.48 18.29 1.48
N ARG A 258 9.59 19.39 0.73
CA ARG A 258 9.46 20.75 1.26
C ARG A 258 8.08 21.00 1.87
N ALA A 259 7.02 20.63 1.14
CA ALA A 259 5.65 20.71 1.64
C ALA A 259 5.46 19.91 2.94
N ARG A 260 6.04 18.71 3.03
CA ARG A 260 5.99 17.88 4.24
C ARG A 260 6.70 18.54 5.43
N VAL A 261 7.87 19.14 5.21
CA VAL A 261 8.61 19.85 6.27
C VAL A 261 7.82 21.05 6.78
N LEU A 262 7.33 21.91 5.88
CA LEU A 262 6.52 23.08 6.23
C LEU A 262 5.23 22.69 6.96
N THR A 263 4.57 21.62 6.52
CA THR A 263 3.36 21.12 7.17
C THR A 263 3.66 20.53 8.54
N ALA A 264 4.79 19.82 8.70
CA ALA A 264 5.21 19.27 9.99
C ALA A 264 5.47 20.38 11.02
N GLU A 265 6.11 21.47 10.62
CA GLU A 265 6.32 22.64 11.46
C GLU A 265 4.98 23.24 11.92
N ALA A 266 4.05 23.48 10.98
CA ALA A 266 2.72 24.00 11.31
C ALA A 266 1.94 23.06 12.26
N GLN A 267 2.05 21.74 12.07
CA GLN A 267 1.41 20.77 12.95
C GLN A 267 2.04 20.74 14.35
N LEU A 268 3.36 20.83 14.46
CA LEU A 268 4.04 20.89 15.76
C LEU A 268 3.63 22.13 16.55
N SER A 269 3.62 23.30 15.90
CA SER A 269 3.18 24.56 16.53
C SER A 269 1.74 24.46 17.04
N LYS A 270 0.85 23.86 16.25
CA LYS A 270 -0.53 23.57 16.68
C LYS A 270 -0.58 22.67 17.91
N TRP A 271 0.18 21.57 17.95
CA TRP A 271 0.21 20.66 19.09
C TRP A 271 0.73 21.33 20.36
N VAL A 272 1.78 22.16 20.25
CA VAL A 272 2.31 22.94 21.38
C VAL A 272 1.26 23.91 21.92
N LEU A 273 0.57 24.65 21.04
CA LEU A 273 -0.46 25.60 21.43
C LEU A 273 -1.66 24.92 22.12
N LEU A 274 -2.03 23.71 21.68
CA LEU A 274 -3.09 22.91 22.29
C LEU A 274 -2.67 22.29 23.62
N ALA A 275 -1.41 21.89 23.74
CA ALA A 275 -0.88 21.28 24.95
C ALA A 275 -0.72 22.29 26.09
N LEU A 276 -0.47 23.57 25.79
CA LEU A 276 -0.22 24.61 26.80
C LEU A 276 -1.37 24.80 27.82
N PRO A 277 -2.63 25.06 27.41
CA PRO A 277 -3.73 25.26 28.37
C PRO A 277 -4.06 23.99 29.15
N ILE A 278 -4.00 22.82 28.51
CA ILE A 278 -4.24 21.52 29.17
C ILE A 278 -3.11 21.22 30.17
N GLY A 279 -1.86 21.46 29.76
CA GLY A 279 -0.68 21.27 30.60
C GLY A 279 -0.70 22.20 31.81
N LEU A 280 -1.05 23.47 31.62
CA LEU A 280 -1.21 24.44 32.71
C LEU A 280 -2.33 24.03 33.67
N PHE A 281 -3.48 23.59 33.14
CA PHE A 281 -4.59 23.10 33.96
C PHE A 281 -4.17 21.90 34.82
N VAL A 282 -3.50 20.91 34.24
CA VAL A 282 -2.98 19.74 34.96
C VAL A 282 -1.92 20.13 35.98
N ALA A 283 -0.98 21.01 35.62
CA ALA A 283 0.08 21.46 36.52
C ALA A 283 -0.50 22.21 37.74
N LEU A 284 -1.44 23.12 37.53
CA LEU A 284 -2.12 23.84 38.62
C LEU A 284 -2.95 22.90 39.50
N ASN A 285 -3.59 21.88 38.92
CA ASN A 285 -4.31 20.86 39.68
C ASN A 285 -3.40 20.06 40.62
N LEU A 286 -2.19 19.73 40.15
CA LEU A 286 -1.18 19.01 40.93
C LEU A 286 -0.50 19.89 41.99
N MET A 287 -0.16 21.13 41.64
CA MET A 287 0.58 22.05 42.53
C MET A 287 -0.33 22.68 43.59
N ASN A 288 -1.57 23.03 43.26
CA ASN A 288 -2.48 23.71 44.17
C ASN A 288 -3.91 23.20 44.01
N ARG A 289 -4.17 22.04 44.63
CA ARG A 289 -5.49 21.38 44.57
C ARG A 289 -6.60 22.22 45.19
N GLN A 290 -6.31 23.00 46.23
CA GLN A 290 -7.29 23.83 46.92
C GLN A 290 -7.76 25.01 46.05
N TYR A 291 -6.89 25.56 45.19
CA TYR A 291 -7.27 26.58 44.21
C TYR A 291 -8.16 26.03 43.09
N MET A 292 -7.98 24.77 42.70
CA MET A 292 -8.75 24.13 41.62
C MET A 292 -10.08 23.51 42.08
N GLN A 293 -10.28 23.27 43.38
CA GLN A 293 -11.51 22.68 43.95
C GLN A 293 -12.80 23.40 43.54
N PRO A 294 -12.90 24.74 43.58
CA PRO A 294 -14.11 25.46 43.18
C PRO A 294 -14.53 25.17 41.73
N PHE A 295 -13.58 24.89 40.84
CA PHE A 295 -13.87 24.55 39.44
C PHE A 295 -14.59 23.20 39.28
N PHE A 296 -14.45 22.28 40.24
CA PHE A 296 -15.12 20.97 40.21
C PHE A 296 -16.39 20.93 41.05
N ASP A 297 -16.39 21.61 42.20
CA ASP A 297 -17.46 21.50 43.20
C ASP A 297 -18.58 22.53 43.01
N THR A 298 -18.33 23.64 42.29
CA THR A 298 -19.34 24.69 42.05
C THR A 298 -19.91 24.64 40.63
N PHE A 299 -21.21 24.94 40.50
CA PHE A 299 -21.89 24.99 39.20
C PHE A 299 -21.27 26.01 38.25
N GLU A 300 -20.88 27.19 38.78
CA GLU A 300 -20.23 28.25 38.02
C GLU A 300 -18.85 27.83 37.49
N GLY A 301 -18.05 27.15 38.33
CA GLY A 301 -16.74 26.63 37.96
C GLY A 301 -16.80 25.56 36.86
N GLY A 302 -17.78 24.66 36.95
CA GLY A 302 -18.05 23.66 35.90
C GLY A 302 -18.46 24.31 34.58
N MET A 303 -19.26 25.38 34.61
CA MET A 303 -19.64 26.15 33.42
C MET A 303 -18.43 26.82 32.76
N MET A 304 -17.50 27.39 33.53
CA MET A 304 -16.26 27.97 32.99
C MET A 304 -15.37 26.92 32.33
N LEU A 305 -15.23 25.73 32.92
CA LEU A 305 -14.50 24.62 32.31
C LEU A 305 -15.16 24.14 31.02
N LEU A 306 -16.49 24.05 30.98
CA LEU A 306 -17.24 23.66 29.79
C LEU A 306 -17.03 24.68 28.67
N VAL A 307 -17.17 25.98 28.94
CA VAL A 307 -16.94 27.05 27.96
C VAL A 307 -15.50 27.03 27.46
N GLY A 308 -14.52 26.89 28.35
CA GLY A 308 -13.10 26.78 27.98
C GLY A 308 -12.82 25.55 27.12
N GLY A 309 -13.39 24.40 27.46
CA GLY A 309 -13.31 23.17 26.68
C GLY A 309 -13.94 23.31 25.29
N VAL A 310 -15.10 23.96 25.18
CA VAL A 310 -15.75 24.25 23.90
C VAL A 310 -14.92 25.21 23.05
N MET A 311 -14.36 26.28 23.63
CA MET A 311 -13.45 27.18 22.92
C MET A 311 -12.20 26.45 22.41
N LEU A 312 -11.62 25.56 23.22
CA LEU A 312 -10.49 24.71 22.78
C LEU A 312 -10.90 23.77 21.65
N ALA A 313 -12.08 23.15 21.73
CA ALA A 313 -12.58 22.28 20.68
C ALA A 313 -12.78 23.04 19.35
N ILE A 314 -13.39 24.23 19.41
CA ILE A 314 -13.57 25.12 18.26
C ILE A 314 -12.22 25.56 17.68
N GLY A 315 -11.29 25.99 18.52
CA GLY A 315 -9.94 26.38 18.09
C GLY A 315 -9.19 25.22 17.42
N THR A 316 -9.28 24.02 17.99
CA THR A 316 -8.71 22.79 17.42
C THR A 316 -9.33 22.48 16.05
N TRP A 317 -10.64 22.64 15.92
CA TRP A 317 -11.37 22.39 14.68
C TRP A 317 -10.98 23.37 13.57
N ILE A 318 -10.88 24.67 13.88
CA ILE A 318 -10.41 25.69 12.93
C ILE A 318 -8.97 25.40 12.49
N MET A 319 -8.07 25.12 13.45
CA MET A 319 -6.67 24.77 13.14
C MET A 319 -6.56 23.49 12.29
N ASN A 320 -7.37 22.46 12.57
CA ASN A 320 -7.44 21.26 11.74
C ASN A 320 -7.79 21.61 10.30
N ARG A 321 -8.79 22.47 10.08
CA ARG A 321 -9.26 22.85 8.75
C ARG A 321 -8.23 23.66 7.97
N MET A 322 -7.50 24.55 8.63
CA MET A 322 -6.42 25.34 8.00
C MET A 322 -5.16 24.51 7.70
N SER A 323 -4.85 23.50 8.53
CA SER A 323 -3.65 22.67 8.38
C SER A 323 -3.69 21.66 7.23
N VAL A 324 -4.86 21.45 6.61
CA VAL A 324 -4.98 20.59 5.42
C VAL A 324 -4.66 21.43 4.17
N LEU A 325 -3.37 21.66 3.93
CA LEU A 325 -2.89 22.06 2.60
C LEU A 325 -3.09 20.87 1.65
N LYS A 326 -4.26 20.82 1.00
CA LYS A 326 -4.51 19.91 -0.12
C LYS A 326 -3.66 20.37 -1.30
N TYR A 327 -2.67 19.56 -1.66
CA TYR A 327 -2.14 19.46 -3.01
C TYR A 327 -2.73 18.22 -3.67
#